data_AF-A0AAP9DYI2-F1
#
_entry.id   AF-A0AAP9DYI2-F1
#
_cell.length_a   1.000
_cell.length_b   1.000
_cell.length_c   1.000
_cell.angle_alpha   90.00
_cell.angle_beta   90.00
_cell.angle_gamma   90.00
#
_symmetry.space_group_name_H-M   'P 1'
#
loop_
_entity.id
_entity.type
_entity.pdbx_description
1 polymer ?
#
loop_
_entity_poly.entity_id
_entity_poly.type
_entity_poly.pdbx_seq_one_letter_code
_entity_poly.pdbx_strand_id
1 'polypeptide(L)'
;MMVGVRFIKVAAFYFVAGVVAGLIAGATNQFQYTSLHAHLNLLGWVSLAISGLIYARFPQAGDSTLGTVHFWLHNIGLPIFLAGLAMAANGVDAATALLIGGGIISVLAVLAFAINVWKNVR
;
A
#
# COMPACT_ATOMS: atom_id res chain seq x y z
N MET A 1 -2.00 -17.69 -9.86
CA MET A 1 -0.97 -16.98 -10.67
C MET A 1 -1.34 -15.52 -11.01
N MET A 2 -2.61 -15.17 -11.26
CA MET A 2 -3.01 -13.81 -11.66
C MET A 2 -2.84 -12.75 -10.54
N VAL A 3 -2.97 -13.14 -9.27
CA VAL A 3 -2.96 -12.19 -8.14
C VAL A 3 -1.59 -11.52 -7.99
N GLY A 4 -0.49 -12.27 -8.03
CA GLY A 4 0.86 -11.69 -7.91
C GLY A 4 1.17 -10.64 -8.99
N VAL A 5 0.75 -10.89 -10.23
CA VAL A 5 0.90 -9.92 -11.33
C VAL A 5 0.08 -8.64 -11.08
N ARG A 6 -1.12 -8.76 -10.51
CA ARG A 6 -1.93 -7.58 -10.14
C ARG A 6 -1.24 -6.74 -9.08
N PHE A 7 -0.66 -7.36 -8.06
CA PHE A 7 0.15 -6.67 -7.04
C PHE A 7 1.30 -5.89 -7.68
N ILE A 8 2.07 -6.52 -8.58
CA ILE A 8 3.21 -5.86 -9.26
C ILE A 8 2.76 -4.67 -10.11
N LYS A 9 1.66 -4.81 -10.87
CA LYS A 9 1.11 -3.72 -11.69
C LYS A 9 0.69 -2.52 -10.84
N VAL A 10 0.00 -2.77 -9.73
CA VAL A 10 -0.39 -1.71 -8.78
C VAL A 10 0.84 -1.11 -8.11
N ALA A 11 1.82 -1.92 -7.73
CA ALA A 11 3.07 -1.44 -7.16
C ALA A 11 3.73 -0.43 -8.11
N ALA A 12 3.87 -0.76 -9.39
CA ALA A 12 4.49 0.11 -10.39
C ALA A 12 3.78 1.47 -10.51
N PHE A 13 2.45 1.49 -10.40
CA PHE A 13 1.70 2.73 -10.33
C PHE A 13 2.07 3.57 -9.09
N TYR A 14 2.11 2.96 -7.90
CA TYR A 14 2.52 3.66 -6.67
C TYR A 14 3.97 4.14 -6.71
N PHE A 15 4.86 3.43 -7.39
CA PHE A 15 6.24 3.85 -7.57
C PHE A 15 6.35 5.15 -8.36
N VAL A 16 5.64 5.22 -9.50
CA VAL A 16 5.56 6.43 -10.31
C VAL A 16 5.00 7.57 -9.47
N ALA A 17 3.88 7.35 -8.76
CA ALA A 17 3.27 8.35 -7.90
C ALA A 17 4.22 8.82 -6.78
N GLY A 18 4.94 7.89 -6.14
CA GLY A 18 5.89 8.17 -5.07
C GLY A 18 7.07 9.01 -5.55
N VAL A 19 7.70 8.64 -6.67
CA VAL A 19 8.83 9.40 -7.25
C VAL A 19 8.38 10.81 -7.67
N VAL A 20 7.22 10.94 -8.33
CA VAL A 20 6.67 12.24 -8.72
C VAL A 20 6.37 13.10 -7.50
N ALA A 21 5.74 12.55 -6.45
CA ALA A 21 5.48 13.28 -5.21
C ALA A 21 6.77 13.76 -4.53
N GLY A 22 7.82 12.93 -4.52
CA GLY A 22 9.11 13.30 -3.95
C GLY A 22 9.80 14.42 -4.72
N LEU A 23 9.76 14.36 -6.06
CA LEU A 23 10.29 15.41 -6.92
C LEU A 23 9.56 16.75 -6.71
N ILE A 24 8.22 16.74 -6.68
CA ILE A 24 7.42 17.95 -6.47
C ILE A 24 7.69 18.55 -5.09
N ALA A 25 7.71 17.72 -4.04
CA ALA A 25 7.96 18.18 -2.67
C ALA A 25 9.35 18.81 -2.53
N GLY A 26 10.39 18.18 -3.11
CA GLY A 26 11.74 18.72 -3.11
C GLY A 26 11.87 20.00 -3.93
N ALA A 27 11.26 20.07 -5.12
CA ALA A 27 11.33 21.25 -5.99
C ALA A 27 10.56 22.46 -5.44
N THR A 28 9.50 22.23 -4.66
CA THR A 28 8.66 23.30 -4.08
C THR A 28 8.95 23.57 -2.60
N ASN A 29 9.94 22.91 -2.00
CA ASN A 29 10.24 22.92 -0.56
C ASN A 29 9.04 22.55 0.34
N GLN A 30 8.09 21.77 -0.17
CA GLN A 30 6.90 21.34 0.55
C GLN A 30 7.13 20.01 1.30
N PHE A 31 8.05 20.05 2.28
CA PHE A 31 8.45 18.87 3.04
C PHE A 31 7.37 18.33 3.98
N GLN A 32 6.24 19.02 4.16
CA GLN A 32 5.07 18.47 4.85
C GLN A 32 4.51 17.20 4.17
N TYR A 33 4.77 17.00 2.88
CA TYR A 33 4.37 15.78 2.16
C TYR A 33 5.37 14.62 2.27
N THR A 34 6.42 14.74 3.09
CA THR A 34 7.43 13.68 3.25
C THR A 34 6.81 12.35 3.70
N SER A 35 5.85 12.39 4.62
CA SER A 35 5.15 11.17 5.07
C SER A 35 4.33 10.52 3.95
N LEU A 36 3.65 11.34 3.12
CA LEU A 36 2.90 10.86 1.95
C LEU A 36 3.84 10.18 0.94
N HIS A 37 4.97 10.83 0.61
CA HIS A 37 6.00 10.26 -0.27
C HIS A 37 6.54 8.92 0.27
N ALA A 38 6.84 8.85 1.57
CA ALA A 38 7.35 7.64 2.20
C ALA A 38 6.35 6.48 2.12
N HIS A 39 5.06 6.72 2.39
CA HIS A 39 4.05 5.66 2.35
C HIS A 39 3.69 5.22 0.93
N LEU A 40 3.73 6.13 -0.06
CA LEU A 40 3.62 5.77 -1.48
C LEU A 40 4.71 4.77 -1.88
N ASN A 41 5.96 5.02 -1.49
CA ASN A 41 7.08 4.16 -1.90
C ASN A 41 7.24 2.91 -1.04
N LEU A 42 7.06 2.99 0.29
CA LEU A 42 7.22 1.83 1.16
C LEU A 42 5.98 0.94 1.15
N LEU A 43 4.83 1.46 1.59
CA LEU A 43 3.60 0.69 1.74
C LEU A 43 2.88 0.46 0.40
N GLY A 44 3.04 1.39 -0.55
CA GLY A 44 2.59 1.22 -1.94
C GLY A 44 3.55 0.36 -2.74
N TRP A 45 4.68 0.92 -3.20
CA TRP A 45 5.59 0.22 -4.11
C TRP A 45 6.28 -1.01 -3.49
N VAL A 46 7.11 -0.83 -2.46
CA VAL A 46 7.98 -1.91 -1.94
C VAL A 46 7.17 -3.07 -1.41
N SER A 47 6.21 -2.81 -0.53
CA SER A 47 5.38 -3.87 0.06
C SER A 47 4.58 -4.63 -1.01
N LEU A 48 3.90 -3.94 -1.93
CA LEU A 48 3.11 -4.63 -2.97
C LEU A 48 4.01 -5.38 -3.96
N ALA A 49 5.17 -4.84 -4.33
CA ALA A 49 6.12 -5.52 -5.20
C ALA A 49 6.61 -6.83 -4.55
N ILE A 50 7.04 -6.77 -3.29
CA ILE A 50 7.51 -7.95 -2.54
C ILE A 50 6.37 -8.97 -2.39
N SER A 51 5.17 -8.55 -1.97
CA SER A 51 4.03 -9.45 -1.87
C SER A 51 3.65 -10.07 -3.22
N GLY A 52 3.71 -9.28 -4.30
CA GLY A 52 3.47 -9.76 -5.65
C GLY A 52 4.48 -10.81 -6.10
N LEU A 53 5.77 -10.60 -5.81
CA LEU A 53 6.83 -11.58 -6.06
C LEU A 53 6.65 -12.85 -5.23
N ILE A 54 6.28 -12.73 -3.96
CA ILE A 54 5.97 -13.89 -3.10
C ILE A 54 4.80 -14.67 -3.69
N TYR A 55 3.71 -14.02 -4.10
CA TYR A 55 2.55 -14.68 -4.69
C TYR A 55 2.80 -15.24 -6.10
N ALA A 56 3.76 -14.68 -6.84
CA ALA A 56 4.23 -15.28 -8.09
C ALA A 56 5.07 -16.54 -7.82
N ARG A 57 5.93 -16.52 -6.81
CA ARG A 57 6.80 -17.65 -6.45
C ARG A 57 6.07 -18.79 -5.75
N PHE A 58 5.07 -18.46 -4.93
CA PHE A 58 4.24 -19.38 -4.15
C PHE A 58 2.77 -19.22 -4.56
N PRO A 59 2.35 -19.83 -5.68
CA PRO A 59 1.00 -19.65 -6.22
C PRO A 59 -0.12 -20.05 -5.24
N GLN A 60 0.11 -21.03 -4.36
CA GLN A 60 -0.85 -21.43 -3.33
C GLN A 60 -1.17 -20.28 -2.37
N ALA A 61 -0.19 -19.47 -1.99
CA ALA A 61 -0.42 -18.28 -1.18
C ALA A 61 -1.16 -17.20 -2.00
N GLY A 62 -0.81 -17.01 -3.27
CA GLY A 62 -1.45 -16.03 -4.13
C GLY A 62 -2.91 -16.33 -4.47
N ASP A 63 -3.25 -17.61 -4.67
CA ASP A 63 -4.58 -18.06 -5.08
C ASP A 63 -5.47 -18.41 -3.86
N SER A 64 -5.00 -18.17 -2.64
CA SER A 64 -5.79 -18.37 -1.42
C SER A 64 -6.79 -17.23 -1.17
N THR A 65 -7.82 -17.51 -0.37
CA THR A 65 -8.75 -16.49 0.12
C THR A 65 -8.02 -15.35 0.84
N LEU A 66 -6.99 -15.67 1.64
CA LEU A 66 -6.20 -14.65 2.33
C LEU A 66 -5.37 -13.78 1.37
N GLY A 67 -4.87 -14.35 0.27
CA GLY A 67 -4.19 -13.58 -0.78
C GLY A 67 -5.13 -12.59 -1.48
N THR A 68 -6.36 -13.01 -1.72
CA THR A 68 -7.42 -12.15 -2.30
C THR A 68 -7.86 -11.07 -1.32
N VAL A 69 -8.08 -11.41 -0.04
CA VAL A 69 -8.43 -10.46 1.02
C VAL A 69 -7.31 -9.43 1.21
N HIS A 70 -6.05 -9.87 1.27
CA HIS A 70 -4.90 -8.98 1.34
C HIS A 70 -4.90 -7.99 0.16
N PHE A 71 -5.10 -8.46 -1.08
CA PHE A 71 -5.13 -7.58 -2.25
C PHE A 71 -6.18 -6.47 -2.12
N TRP A 72 -7.42 -6.83 -1.82
CA TRP A 72 -8.52 -5.85 -1.77
C TRP A 72 -8.41 -4.91 -0.58
N LEU A 73 -8.11 -5.43 0.62
CA LEU A 73 -7.94 -4.58 1.79
C LEU A 73 -6.80 -3.58 1.58
N HIS A 74 -5.67 -4.00 1.02
CA HIS A 74 -4.55 -3.10 0.78
C HIS A 74 -4.91 -2.02 -0.26
N ASN A 75 -5.59 -2.41 -1.34
CA ASN A 75 -5.98 -1.47 -2.41
C ASN A 75 -7.13 -0.52 -2.01
N ILE A 76 -7.81 -0.75 -0.89
CA ILE A 76 -8.83 0.16 -0.34
C ILE A 76 -8.23 0.98 0.81
N GLY A 77 -7.57 0.32 1.76
CA GLY A 77 -7.00 0.94 2.95
C GLY A 77 -5.91 1.94 2.62
N LEU A 78 -5.00 1.59 1.70
CA LEU A 78 -3.88 2.45 1.35
C LEU A 78 -4.35 3.77 0.71
N PRO A 79 -5.20 3.81 -0.33
CA PRO A 79 -5.70 5.08 -0.87
C PRO A 79 -6.40 5.97 0.17
N ILE A 80 -7.24 5.39 1.04
CA ILE A 80 -7.93 6.14 2.10
C ILE A 80 -6.91 6.74 3.07
N PHE A 81 -5.91 5.95 3.48
CA PHE A 81 -4.84 6.40 4.35
C PHE A 81 -3.99 7.51 3.72
N LEU A 82 -3.62 7.36 2.44
CA LEU A 82 -2.85 8.36 1.70
C LEU A 82 -3.63 9.67 1.50
N ALA A 83 -4.94 9.58 1.26
CA ALA A 83 -5.81 10.76 1.22
C ALA A 83 -5.84 11.46 2.59
N GLY A 84 -5.94 10.70 3.68
CA GLY A 84 -5.80 11.23 5.05
C GLY A 84 -4.48 11.94 5.28
N LEU A 85 -3.35 11.38 4.82
CA LEU A 85 -2.03 12.01 4.91
C LEU A 85 -1.96 13.32 4.11
N ALA A 86 -2.49 13.33 2.90
CA ALA A 86 -2.54 14.54 2.07
C ALA A 86 -3.40 15.63 2.73
N MET A 87 -4.55 15.27 3.30
CA MET A 87 -5.43 16.19 4.02
C MET A 87 -4.77 16.72 5.30
N ALA A 88 -4.08 15.86 6.07
CA ALA A 88 -3.35 16.25 7.26
C ALA A 88 -2.21 17.23 6.94
N ALA A 89 -1.49 16.99 5.84
CA ALA A 89 -0.45 17.90 5.37
C ALA A 89 -0.97 19.30 4.99
N ASN A 90 -2.28 19.43 4.74
CA ASN A 90 -2.96 20.70 4.46
C ASN A 90 -3.80 21.23 5.63
N GLY A 91 -3.71 20.61 6.82
CA GLY A 91 -4.44 21.06 8.01
C GLY A 91 -5.96 20.85 7.95
N VAL A 92 -6.44 19.86 7.21
CA VAL A 92 -7.89 19.59 7.08
C VAL A 92 -8.37 18.65 8.18
N ASP A 93 -9.37 19.08 8.96
CA ASP A 93 -9.88 18.34 10.14
C ASP A 93 -10.35 16.90 9.84
N ALA A 94 -10.96 16.69 8.68
CA ALA A 94 -11.43 15.36 8.27
C ALA A 94 -10.30 14.33 8.06
N ALA A 95 -9.03 14.77 8.02
CA ALA A 95 -7.87 13.90 7.86
C ALA A 95 -7.81 12.77 8.91
N THR A 96 -8.15 13.06 10.17
CA THR A 96 -8.06 12.11 11.27
C THR A 96 -8.89 10.86 11.04
N ALA A 97 -10.13 11.03 10.54
CA ALA A 97 -11.02 9.90 10.26
C ALA A 97 -10.47 9.00 9.14
N LEU A 98 -9.90 9.60 8.09
CA LEU A 98 -9.32 8.87 6.97
C LEU A 98 -8.02 8.16 7.37
N LEU A 99 -7.16 8.81 8.16
CA LEU A 99 -5.94 8.21 8.68
C LEU A 99 -6.23 6.99 9.54
N ILE A 100 -7.17 7.10 10.48
CA ILE A 100 -7.54 5.99 11.36
C ILE A 100 -8.22 4.88 10.55
N GLY A 101 -9.24 5.22 9.76
CA GLY A 101 -10.00 4.24 8.97
C GLY A 101 -9.14 3.50 7.95
N GLY A 102 -8.41 4.25 7.11
CA GLY A 102 -7.49 3.67 6.12
C GLY A 102 -6.32 2.92 6.76
N GLY A 103 -5.81 3.41 7.89
CA GLY A 103 -4.76 2.76 8.67
C GLY A 103 -5.20 1.39 9.20
N ILE A 104 -6.38 1.31 9.82
CA ILE A 104 -6.94 0.04 10.32
C ILE A 104 -7.13 -0.97 9.18
N ILE A 105 -7.68 -0.54 8.05
CA ILE A 105 -7.86 -1.41 6.88
C ILE A 105 -6.51 -1.92 6.37
N SER A 106 -5.49 -1.04 6.33
CA SER A 106 -4.13 -1.40 5.92
C SER A 106 -3.49 -2.41 6.89
N VAL A 107 -3.69 -2.24 8.19
CA VAL A 107 -3.23 -3.21 9.22
C VAL A 107 -3.89 -4.57 8.99
N LEU A 108 -5.21 -4.61 8.75
CA LEU A 108 -5.91 -5.86 8.47
C LEU A 108 -5.40 -6.53 7.17
N ALA A 109 -5.04 -5.74 6.16
CA ALA A 109 -4.43 -6.24 4.93
C ALA A 109 -3.07 -6.92 5.21
N VAL A 110 -2.21 -6.27 6.00
CA VAL A 110 -0.89 -6.80 6.38
C VAL A 110 -1.02 -8.05 7.27
N LEU A 111 -2.00 -8.08 8.18
CA LEU A 111 -2.28 -9.29 8.97
C LEU A 111 -2.74 -10.45 8.08
N ALA A 112 -3.61 -10.20 7.10
CA ALA A 112 -4.01 -11.22 6.13
C ALA A 112 -2.80 -11.73 5.34
N PHE A 113 -1.91 -10.84 4.89
CA PHE A 113 -0.65 -11.21 4.24
C PHE A 113 0.22 -12.11 5.14
N ALA A 114 0.49 -11.68 6.37
CA ALA A 114 1.34 -12.40 7.30
C ALA A 114 0.76 -13.80 7.59
N ILE A 115 -0.52 -13.89 7.96
CA ILE A 115 -1.16 -15.19 8.21
C ILE A 115 -1.10 -16.09 6.97
N ASN A 116 -1.27 -15.52 5.77
CA ASN A 116 -1.21 -16.26 4.52
C ASN A 116 0.18 -16.84 4.25
N VAL A 117 1.22 -16.04 4.47
CA VAL A 117 2.61 -16.48 4.30
C VAL A 117 2.91 -17.67 5.20
N TRP A 118 2.58 -17.59 6.49
CA TRP A 118 2.84 -18.68 7.45
C TRP A 118 2.06 -19.96 7.11
N LYS A 119 0.89 -19.84 6.47
CA LYS A 119 0.06 -20.99 6.10
C LYS A 119 0.47 -21.64 4.78
N ASN A 120 0.81 -20.84 3.77
CA ASN A 120 0.82 -21.26 2.36
C ASN A 120 2.18 -21.10 1.64
N VAL A 121 3.20 -20.56 2.30
CA VAL A 121 4.57 -20.50 1.76
C VAL A 121 5.37 -21.67 2.32
N ARG A 122 5.79 -22.59 1.46
CA ARG A 122 6.56 -23.81 1.77
C ARG A 122 7.60 -24.08 0.70
#